data_AF-A0A0G0EBS4-F1
#
_entry.id   AF-A0A0G0EBS4-F1
#
_cell.length_a   1.000
_cell.length_b   1.000
_cell.length_c   1.000
_cell.angle_alpha   90.00
_cell.angle_beta   90.00
_cell.angle_gamma   90.00
#
_symmetry.space_group_name_H-M   'P 1'
#
loop_
_entity.id
_entity.type
_entity.pdbx_description
1 polymer ?
#
loop_
_entity_poly.entity_id
_entity_poly.type
_entity_poly.pdbx_seq_one_letter_code
_entity_poly.pdbx_strand_id
1 'polypeptide(L)'
;MMNKNLLLVIFIVVILSITGLYAIQKMWVRDKSENIIPIKQDVKQNVKQDVKQDVKQDDFKQVADIEINKNVSSAENIKSVSAADVSETSGDVSVDSTEDGSYLDLADVDCKGNCSEFSDLYDLEYCKEYCGIENAKLITKNCDDLEDLERDYCFKHQSLNNRDISICGVIVDDNIRLACQKQKS
;
A
#
# COMPACT_ATOMS: atom_id res chain seq x y z
N MET A 1 -8.74 -12.74 62.41
CA MET A 1 -10.10 -12.64 61.84
C MET A 1 -10.26 -11.24 61.26
N MET A 2 -10.26 -11.09 59.92
CA MET A 2 -10.51 -9.78 59.32
C MET A 2 -11.98 -9.42 59.50
N ASN A 3 -12.22 -8.16 59.87
CA ASN A 3 -13.54 -7.65 60.13
C ASN A 3 -14.34 -7.61 58.82
N LYS A 4 -15.53 -8.23 58.78
CA LYS A 4 -16.35 -8.33 57.56
C LYS A 4 -16.66 -6.94 56.96
N ASN A 5 -16.77 -5.93 57.82
CA ASN A 5 -17.00 -4.54 57.42
C ASN A 5 -15.78 -3.93 56.70
N LEU A 6 -14.56 -4.30 57.09
CA LEU A 6 -13.35 -3.82 56.44
C LEU A 6 -13.24 -4.37 55.01
N LEU A 7 -13.60 -5.65 54.82
CA LEU A 7 -13.60 -6.28 53.51
C LEU A 7 -14.59 -5.60 52.55
N LEU A 8 -15.79 -5.27 53.04
CA LEU A 8 -16.82 -4.58 52.25
C LEU A 8 -16.36 -3.19 51.79
N VAL A 9 -15.70 -2.43 52.67
CA VAL A 9 -15.16 -1.10 52.33
C VAL A 9 -14.10 -1.20 51.22
N ILE A 10 -13.21 -2.19 51.28
CA ILE A 10 -12.19 -2.40 50.25
C ILE A 10 -12.84 -2.70 48.89
N PHE A 11 -13.87 -3.56 48.85
CA PHE A 11 -14.58 -3.86 47.60
C PHE A 11 -15.23 -2.62 46.97
N ILE A 12 -15.84 -1.75 47.77
CA ILE A 12 -16.45 -0.51 47.25
C ILE A 12 -15.38 0.41 46.63
N VAL A 13 -14.25 0.59 47.29
CA VAL A 13 -13.16 1.45 46.79
C VAL A 13 -12.59 0.92 45.48
N VAL A 14 -12.41 -0.41 45.37
CA VAL A 14 -11.92 -1.04 44.13
C VAL A 14 -12.91 -0.85 42.98
N ILE A 15 -14.21 -1.06 43.21
CA ILE A 15 -15.25 -0.88 42.18
C ILE A 15 -15.33 0.57 41.70
N LEU A 16 -15.25 1.55 42.61
CA LEU A 16 -15.24 2.96 42.24
C LEU A 16 -13.99 3.35 41.44
N SER A 17 -12.85 2.75 41.75
CA SER A 17 -11.60 3.00 41.01
C SER A 17 -11.68 2.45 39.58
N ILE A 18 -12.21 1.24 39.41
CA ILE A 18 -12.37 0.60 38.09
C ILE A 18 -13.35 1.37 37.22
N THR A 19 -14.50 1.78 37.77
CA THR A 19 -15.51 2.55 37.03
C THR A 19 -15.00 3.94 36.62
N GLY A 20 -14.16 4.57 37.46
CA GLY A 20 -13.48 5.82 37.11
C GLY A 20 -12.53 5.69 35.91
N LEU A 21 -11.70 4.64 35.89
CA LEU A 21 -10.77 4.38 34.77
C LEU A 21 -11.51 4.10 33.45
N TYR A 22 -12.62 3.35 33.51
CA TYR A 22 -13.43 3.05 32.33
C TYR A 22 -14.05 4.32 31.70
N ALA A 23 -14.47 5.29 32.52
CA ALA A 23 -15.00 6.55 32.03
C ALA A 23 -13.93 7.40 31.30
N ILE A 24 -12.69 7.40 31.80
CA ILE A 24 -11.58 8.14 31.19
C ILE A 24 -11.22 7.56 29.82
N GLN A 25 -11.15 6.23 29.69
CA GLN A 25 -10.90 5.58 28.40
C GLN A 25 -11.98 5.92 27.36
N LYS A 26 -13.25 5.98 27.79
CA LYS A 26 -14.37 6.33 26.90
C LYS A 26 -14.33 7.79 26.41
N MET A 27 -13.76 8.73 27.17
CA MET A 27 -13.59 10.12 26.72
C MET A 27 -12.50 10.25 25.66
N TRP A 28 -11.42 9.47 25.73
CA TRP A 28 -10.32 9.51 24.75
C TRP A 28 -10.72 9.02 23.36
N VAL A 29 -11.70 8.11 23.26
CA VAL A 29 -12.16 7.57 21.97
C VAL A 29 -13.05 8.56 21.20
N ARG A 30 -13.65 9.56 21.86
CA ARG A 30 -14.64 10.44 21.22
C ARG A 30 -14.05 11.67 20.51
N ASP A 31 -12.79 12.04 20.76
CA ASP A 31 -12.23 13.31 20.26
C ASP A 31 -11.62 13.22 18.84
N LYS A 32 -11.65 12.04 18.20
CA LYS A 32 -11.01 11.82 16.89
C LYS A 32 -11.94 11.96 15.67
N SER A 33 -13.17 12.48 15.85
CA SER A 33 -14.21 12.44 14.81
C SER A 33 -14.55 13.76 14.11
N GLU A 34 -13.98 14.91 14.49
CA GLU A 34 -14.39 16.21 13.92
C GLU A 34 -13.21 17.02 13.38
N ASN A 35 -12.65 16.58 12.26
CA ASN A 35 -11.88 17.45 11.36
C ASN A 35 -11.81 16.90 9.92
N ILE A 36 -12.93 16.36 9.43
CA ILE A 36 -13.10 16.10 8.00
C ILE A 36 -13.59 17.41 7.38
N ILE A 37 -12.65 18.18 6.85
CA ILE A 37 -12.92 19.32 5.97
C ILE A 37 -13.65 18.76 4.74
N PRO A 38 -14.88 19.20 4.42
CA PRO A 38 -15.51 18.82 3.17
C PRO A 38 -14.76 19.52 2.03
N ILE A 39 -13.90 18.76 1.34
CA ILE A 39 -13.32 19.20 0.05
C ILE A 39 -14.49 19.31 -0.92
N LYS A 40 -14.94 20.54 -1.18
CA LYS A 40 -15.88 20.85 -2.25
C LYS A 40 -15.22 20.47 -3.57
N GLN A 41 -15.75 19.43 -4.22
CA GLN A 41 -15.47 19.12 -5.60
C GLN A 41 -16.05 20.21 -6.51
N ASP A 42 -15.28 21.26 -6.74
CA ASP A 42 -15.45 22.13 -7.90
C ASP A 42 -14.59 21.60 -9.05
N VAL A 43 -14.91 20.40 -9.55
CA VAL A 43 -14.42 19.93 -10.87
C VAL A 43 -15.55 20.13 -11.87
N LYS A 44 -15.72 21.38 -12.26
CA LYS A 44 -16.42 21.79 -13.47
C LYS A 44 -15.46 22.69 -14.24
N GLN A 45 -14.85 22.17 -15.29
CA GLN A 45 -14.95 22.71 -16.65
C GLN A 45 -13.79 22.30 -17.57
N ASN A 46 -14.20 21.82 -18.75
CA ASN A 46 -13.62 22.10 -20.06
C ASN A 46 -12.23 21.53 -20.39
N VAL A 47 -12.21 20.32 -20.94
CA VAL A 47 -11.26 19.98 -22.02
C VAL A 47 -12.04 19.41 -23.20
N LYS A 48 -12.64 20.30 -23.99
CA LYS A 48 -12.80 20.12 -25.43
C LYS A 48 -11.85 21.11 -26.08
N GLN A 49 -10.69 20.64 -26.51
CA GLN A 49 -9.92 21.32 -27.54
C GLN A 49 -9.56 20.30 -28.61
N ASP A 50 -10.34 20.37 -29.68
CA ASP A 50 -10.00 19.88 -31.01
C ASP A 50 -8.63 20.45 -31.42
N VAL A 51 -7.60 19.62 -31.37
CA VAL A 51 -6.33 19.89 -32.07
C VAL A 51 -6.32 19.04 -33.33
N LYS A 52 -6.91 19.58 -34.40
CA LYS A 52 -6.53 19.22 -35.77
C LYS A 52 -5.18 19.88 -36.03
N GLN A 53 -4.12 19.10 -36.00
CA GLN A 53 -2.82 19.53 -36.51
C GLN A 53 -2.54 18.73 -37.79
N ASP A 54 -2.91 19.33 -38.92
CA ASP A 54 -2.43 18.95 -40.24
C ASP A 54 -0.91 19.18 -40.29
N VAL A 55 -0.14 18.14 -40.01
CA VAL A 55 1.30 18.14 -40.26
C VAL A 55 1.52 17.71 -41.72
N LYS A 56 1.87 18.68 -42.54
CA LYS A 56 2.36 18.47 -43.90
C LYS A 56 3.64 17.65 -43.86
N GLN A 57 3.57 16.51 -44.52
CA GLN A 57 4.66 15.63 -44.88
C GLN A 57 5.45 16.28 -46.02
N ASP A 58 6.56 16.95 -45.71
CA ASP A 58 7.54 17.38 -46.71
C ASP A 58 8.94 16.92 -46.28
N ASP A 59 9.49 16.04 -47.12
CA ASP A 59 10.91 15.77 -47.38
C ASP A 59 11.92 15.77 -46.23
N PHE A 60 12.27 14.55 -45.75
CA PHE A 60 13.63 14.31 -45.27
C PHE A 60 14.32 13.25 -46.11
N LYS A 61 15.33 13.76 -46.82
CA LYS A 61 16.21 13.11 -47.79
C LYS A 61 17.26 12.26 -47.08
N GLN A 62 17.50 11.08 -47.66
CA GLN A 62 18.56 10.11 -47.39
C GLN A 62 19.95 10.71 -47.11
N VAL A 63 20.65 10.22 -46.07
CA VAL A 63 22.03 9.64 -46.00
C VAL A 63 22.20 9.17 -44.52
N ALA A 64 22.96 8.16 -44.09
CA ALA A 64 23.97 7.27 -44.65
C ALA A 64 24.01 6.00 -43.79
N ASP A 65 24.60 4.96 -44.35
CA ASP A 65 24.78 3.61 -43.84
C ASP A 65 25.28 3.50 -42.40
N ILE A 66 24.59 2.70 -41.57
CA ILE A 66 25.17 2.09 -40.37
C ILE A 66 24.99 0.58 -40.51
N GLU A 67 26.09 -0.05 -40.93
CA GLU A 67 26.32 -1.47 -40.99
C GLU A 67 26.65 -1.95 -39.55
N ILE A 68 25.67 -2.55 -38.85
CA ILE A 68 25.95 -3.29 -37.61
C ILE A 68 25.78 -4.78 -37.86
N ASN A 69 26.96 -5.38 -37.80
CA ASN A 69 27.39 -6.75 -37.88
C ASN A 69 26.39 -7.80 -37.35
N LYS A 70 26.10 -8.75 -38.23
CA LYS A 70 25.32 -9.96 -38.02
C LYS A 70 26.27 -11.06 -37.53
N ASN A 71 26.09 -11.53 -36.29
CA ASN A 71 26.41 -12.89 -35.86
C ASN A 71 26.04 -13.08 -34.39
N VAL A 72 24.93 -13.76 -34.09
CA VAL A 72 24.91 -14.98 -33.26
C VAL A 72 23.60 -15.70 -33.55
N SER A 73 23.76 -16.90 -34.09
CA SER A 73 22.77 -17.96 -34.26
C SER A 73 22.85 -18.89 -33.06
N SER A 74 21.68 -19.23 -32.48
CA SER A 74 21.27 -20.55 -31.94
C SER A 74 20.10 -20.28 -30.97
N ALA A 75 18.83 -20.54 -31.26
CA ALA A 75 18.14 -21.75 -31.75
C ALA A 75 18.07 -22.89 -30.72
N GLU A 76 17.21 -22.75 -29.70
CA GLU A 76 16.47 -23.84 -29.05
C GLU A 76 15.10 -23.25 -28.64
N ASN A 77 14.02 -23.43 -29.40
CA ASN A 77 13.13 -24.60 -29.44
C ASN A 77 12.56 -25.02 -28.07
N ILE A 78 11.54 -24.29 -27.58
CA ILE A 78 10.63 -24.84 -26.57
C ILE A 78 9.18 -24.75 -27.09
N LYS A 79 8.83 -25.87 -27.72
CA LYS A 79 7.55 -26.50 -27.95
C LYS A 79 6.39 -26.03 -27.06
N SER A 80 5.37 -25.50 -27.73
CA SER A 80 3.99 -25.32 -27.28
C SER A 80 3.31 -26.67 -26.97
N VAL A 81 2.72 -26.83 -25.79
CA VAL A 81 1.79 -27.90 -25.41
C VAL A 81 0.79 -27.28 -24.43
N SER A 82 -0.38 -26.87 -24.91
CA SER A 82 -1.68 -27.56 -24.89
C SER A 82 -2.52 -27.24 -23.65
N ALA A 83 -3.73 -26.75 -23.93
CA ALA A 83 -4.82 -26.57 -22.98
C ALA A 83 -5.29 -27.89 -22.35
N ALA A 84 -5.41 -27.86 -21.04
CA ALA A 84 -6.31 -28.62 -20.17
C ALA A 84 -6.40 -27.72 -18.92
N ASP A 85 -7.52 -27.07 -18.60
CA ASP A 85 -8.77 -27.64 -18.04
C ASP A 85 -8.49 -28.68 -16.94
N VAL A 86 -9.21 -28.58 -15.82
CA VAL A 86 -8.96 -29.18 -14.48
C VAL A 86 -8.21 -28.19 -13.56
N SER A 87 -8.65 -27.86 -12.35
CA SER A 87 -9.88 -28.09 -11.58
C SER A 87 -9.77 -27.15 -10.39
N GLU A 88 -10.91 -26.66 -9.91
CA GLU A 88 -11.04 -26.08 -8.58
C GLU A 88 -10.36 -26.98 -7.55
N THR A 89 -9.47 -26.41 -6.76
CA THR A 89 -9.17 -26.90 -5.42
C THR A 89 -8.92 -25.67 -4.56
N SER A 90 -10.00 -25.19 -3.95
CA SER A 90 -9.97 -24.32 -2.78
C SER A 90 -9.25 -25.08 -1.67
N GLY A 91 -7.93 -24.96 -1.64
CA GLY A 91 -7.10 -25.30 -0.51
C GLY A 91 -7.13 -24.14 0.46
N ASP A 92 -8.05 -24.23 1.42
CA ASP A 92 -7.99 -23.51 2.69
C ASP A 92 -6.66 -23.87 3.38
N VAL A 93 -5.63 -23.08 3.09
CA VAL A 93 -4.40 -23.07 3.86
C VAL A 93 -4.58 -21.92 4.85
N SER A 94 -5.18 -22.24 6.00
CA SER A 94 -4.94 -21.49 7.24
C SER A 94 -3.44 -21.55 7.54
N VAL A 95 -2.70 -20.60 6.97
CA VAL A 95 -1.34 -20.28 7.41
C VAL A 95 -1.52 -19.60 8.76
N ASP A 96 -1.32 -20.39 9.81
CA ASP A 96 -1.13 -19.94 11.18
C ASP A 96 0.17 -19.10 11.19
N SER A 97 0.01 -17.79 10.96
CA SER A 97 1.08 -16.80 10.99
C SER A 97 1.63 -16.71 12.40
N THR A 98 2.65 -17.51 12.61
CA THR A 98 3.52 -17.48 13.78
C THR A 98 4.45 -16.27 13.67
N GLU A 99 4.75 -15.71 14.85
CA GLU A 99 5.49 -14.49 15.18
C GLU A 99 6.91 -14.39 14.58
N ASP A 100 7.05 -14.36 13.26
CA ASP A 100 8.27 -13.91 12.59
C ASP A 100 7.92 -12.68 11.77
N GLY A 101 8.79 -11.66 11.77
CA GLY A 101 8.59 -10.33 11.17
C GLY A 101 8.50 -10.32 9.64
N SER A 102 7.82 -11.31 9.06
CA SER A 102 7.55 -11.43 7.63
C SER A 102 6.48 -10.40 7.26
N TYR A 103 6.92 -9.34 6.58
CA TYR A 103 6.05 -8.32 6.03
C TYR A 103 5.03 -8.96 5.07
N LEU A 104 3.82 -8.40 5.05
CA LEU A 104 2.69 -8.95 4.32
C LEU A 104 2.82 -8.73 2.81
N ASP A 105 2.75 -9.82 2.05
CA ASP A 105 2.87 -9.79 0.59
C ASP A 105 1.48 -9.56 -0.02
N LEU A 106 1.26 -8.37 -0.59
CA LEU A 106 -0.04 -7.93 -1.13
C LEU A 106 -0.12 -8.17 -2.64
N ALA A 107 -1.14 -8.89 -3.09
CA ALA A 107 -1.46 -9.10 -4.49
C ALA A 107 -2.51 -8.09 -5.00
N ASP A 108 -2.53 -7.86 -6.31
CA ASP A 108 -3.51 -6.95 -6.95
C ASP A 108 -4.98 -7.36 -6.72
N VAL A 109 -5.21 -8.65 -6.45
CA VAL A 109 -6.55 -9.20 -6.15
C VAL A 109 -7.05 -8.70 -4.80
N ASP A 110 -6.15 -8.47 -3.84
CA ASP A 110 -6.47 -8.03 -2.48
C ASP A 110 -6.99 -6.58 -2.50
N CYS A 111 -6.41 -5.75 -3.37
CA CYS A 111 -6.88 -4.39 -3.61
C CYS A 111 -8.28 -4.36 -4.24
N LYS A 112 -8.59 -5.28 -5.17
CA LYS A 112 -9.94 -5.38 -5.75
C LYS A 112 -10.98 -5.82 -4.72
N GLY A 113 -10.56 -6.65 -3.76
CA GLY A 113 -11.37 -7.08 -2.62
C GLY A 113 -11.51 -6.03 -1.52
N ASN A 114 -11.03 -4.80 -1.71
CA ASN A 114 -10.98 -3.74 -0.70
C ASN A 114 -10.34 -4.20 0.62
N CYS A 115 -9.30 -5.04 0.55
CA CYS A 115 -8.59 -5.56 1.73
C CYS A 115 -9.46 -6.41 2.68
N SER A 116 -10.60 -6.94 2.22
CA SER A 116 -11.55 -7.66 3.08
C SER A 116 -11.04 -8.99 3.63
N GLU A 117 -9.98 -9.55 3.04
CA GLU A 117 -9.36 -10.80 3.52
C GLU A 117 -8.48 -10.60 4.76
N PHE A 118 -8.05 -9.35 5.04
CA PHE A 118 -7.24 -9.03 6.22
C PHE A 118 -8.15 -8.74 7.42
N SER A 119 -7.99 -9.56 8.46
CA SER A 119 -8.73 -9.40 9.72
C SER A 119 -7.93 -8.66 10.79
N ASP A 120 -6.59 -8.67 10.71
CA ASP A 120 -5.74 -7.88 11.58
C ASP A 120 -5.79 -6.39 11.19
N LEU A 121 -5.78 -5.53 12.20
CA LEU A 121 -5.90 -4.08 11.99
C LEU A 121 -4.67 -3.47 11.32
N TYR A 122 -3.46 -3.95 11.64
CA TYR A 122 -2.23 -3.44 11.02
C TYR A 122 -2.16 -3.84 9.55
N ASP A 123 -2.51 -5.08 9.25
CA ASP A 123 -2.50 -5.65 7.91
C ASP A 123 -3.55 -4.99 7.01
N LEU A 124 -4.76 -4.77 7.56
CA LEU A 124 -5.83 -4.04 6.90
C LEU A 124 -5.42 -2.60 6.59
N GLU A 125 -4.80 -1.90 7.54
CA GLU A 125 -4.31 -0.52 7.35
C GLU A 125 -3.24 -0.49 6.26
N TYR A 126 -2.24 -1.36 6.33
CA TYR A 126 -1.20 -1.48 5.32
C TYR A 126 -1.74 -1.78 3.92
N CYS A 127 -2.69 -2.72 3.80
CA CYS A 127 -3.36 -3.01 2.54
C CYS A 127 -4.11 -1.78 1.99
N LYS A 128 -4.88 -1.08 2.83
CA LYS A 128 -5.63 0.11 2.39
C LYS A 128 -4.71 1.22 1.91
N GLU A 129 -3.56 1.41 2.56
CA GLU A 129 -2.53 2.36 2.13
C GLU A 129 -1.90 1.95 0.80
N TYR A 130 -1.47 0.70 0.68
CA TYR A 130 -0.88 0.15 -0.54
C TYR A 130 -1.84 0.25 -1.74
N CYS A 131 -3.12 -0.06 -1.53
CA CYS A 131 -4.16 -0.04 -2.55
C CYS A 131 -4.73 1.37 -2.80
N GLY A 132 -4.34 2.38 -2.01
CA GLY A 132 -4.83 3.75 -2.14
C GLY A 132 -6.33 3.92 -1.86
N ILE A 133 -6.93 3.01 -1.09
CA ILE A 133 -8.38 3.02 -0.77
C ILE A 133 -8.69 4.08 0.29
N GLU A 134 -7.81 4.22 1.28
CA GLU A 134 -7.84 5.33 2.23
C GLU A 134 -6.68 6.26 1.91
N ASN A 135 -6.87 7.57 2.14
CA ASN A 135 -5.76 8.50 2.11
C ASN A 135 -4.79 8.03 3.20
N ALA A 136 -3.69 7.41 2.78
CA ALA A 136 -2.67 6.90 3.68
C ALA A 136 -2.44 7.96 4.74
N LYS A 137 -2.52 7.57 6.02
CA LYS A 137 -2.22 8.53 7.08
C LYS A 137 -0.83 9.00 6.74
N LEU A 138 -0.72 10.30 6.43
CA LEU A 138 0.55 10.95 6.13
C LEU A 138 1.57 10.36 7.10
N ILE A 139 2.51 9.56 6.56
CA ILE A 139 3.60 9.01 7.35
C ILE A 139 4.34 10.25 7.84
N THR A 140 4.00 10.67 9.05
CA THR A 140 4.46 11.91 9.68
C THR A 140 5.83 11.70 10.32
N LYS A 141 6.33 10.45 10.27
CA LYS A 141 7.68 10.08 10.64
C LYS A 141 8.62 10.28 9.44
N ASN A 142 9.82 10.79 9.71
CA ASN A 142 10.87 10.80 8.71
C ASN A 142 11.24 9.35 8.38
N CYS A 143 11.27 9.00 7.09
CA CYS A 143 11.70 7.67 6.65
C CYS A 143 13.14 7.36 7.09
N ASP A 144 13.97 8.39 7.31
CA ASP A 144 15.35 8.26 7.78
C ASP A 144 15.48 7.62 9.18
N ASP A 145 14.43 7.69 10.00
CA ASP A 145 14.41 7.11 11.34
C ASP A 145 14.03 5.61 11.33
N LEU A 146 13.70 5.07 10.15
CA LEU A 146 13.33 3.66 9.95
C LEU A 146 14.55 2.87 9.45
N GLU A 147 14.55 1.57 9.70
CA GLU A 147 15.65 0.68 9.33
C GLU A 147 15.24 -0.27 8.18
N ASP A 148 16.25 -0.67 7.40
CA ASP A 148 16.17 -1.70 6.36
C ASP A 148 14.95 -1.56 5.43
N LEU A 149 14.12 -2.60 5.43
CA LEU A 149 12.98 -2.75 4.52
C LEU A 149 11.85 -1.77 4.85
N GLU A 150 11.66 -1.43 6.13
CA GLU A 150 10.63 -0.50 6.57
C GLU A 150 10.90 0.91 6.02
N ARG A 151 12.18 1.31 6.01
CA ARG A 151 12.63 2.55 5.36
C ARG A 151 12.33 2.57 3.86
N ASP A 152 12.57 1.47 3.18
CA ASP A 152 12.37 1.34 1.74
C ASP A 152 10.87 1.44 1.36
N TYR A 153 9.98 0.82 2.12
CA TYR A 153 8.53 0.98 1.95
C TYR A 153 8.06 2.40 2.28
N CYS A 154 8.64 3.04 3.30
CA CYS A 154 8.34 4.43 3.63
C CYS A 154 8.70 5.36 2.46
N PHE A 155 9.89 5.23 1.88
CA PHE A 155 10.29 6.02 0.72
C PHE A 155 9.43 5.73 -0.51
N LYS A 156 9.02 4.47 -0.72
CA LYS A 156 8.04 4.14 -1.76
C LYS A 156 6.75 4.93 -1.54
N HIS A 157 6.15 4.90 -0.35
CA HIS A 157 4.94 5.68 -0.04
C HIS A 157 5.15 7.19 -0.20
N GLN A 158 6.29 7.71 0.26
CA GLN A 158 6.63 9.12 0.13
C GLN A 158 6.72 9.54 -1.35
N SER A 159 7.29 8.70 -2.20
CA SER A 159 7.33 8.93 -3.66
C SER A 159 5.92 9.05 -4.27
N LEU A 160 4.95 8.29 -3.76
CA LEU A 160 3.57 8.29 -4.24
C LEU A 160 2.82 9.53 -3.80
N ASN A 161 2.93 9.86 -2.51
CA ASN A 161 2.27 11.02 -1.93
C ASN A 161 2.78 12.32 -2.54
N ASN A 162 4.09 12.43 -2.75
CA ASN A 162 4.71 13.62 -3.34
C ASN A 162 4.75 13.60 -4.88
N ARG A 163 4.40 12.47 -5.49
CA ARG A 163 4.57 12.20 -6.94
C ARG A 163 6.01 12.46 -7.41
N ASP A 164 6.98 12.22 -6.54
CA ASP A 164 8.40 12.43 -6.80
C ASP A 164 9.13 11.09 -6.92
N ILE A 165 9.39 10.69 -8.16
CA ILE A 165 10.03 9.41 -8.50
C ILE A 165 11.52 9.42 -8.11
N SER A 166 12.14 10.59 -7.90
CA SER A 166 13.54 10.65 -7.48
C SER A 166 13.75 9.98 -6.12
N ILE A 167 12.71 9.96 -5.27
CA ILE A 167 12.70 9.28 -3.98
C ILE A 167 12.85 7.76 -4.13
N CYS A 168 12.39 7.16 -5.24
CA CYS A 168 12.63 5.74 -5.50
C CYS A 168 14.14 5.41 -5.59
N GLY A 169 15.00 6.40 -5.90
CA GLY A 169 16.44 6.22 -6.02
C GLY A 169 17.16 5.98 -4.68
N VAL A 170 16.55 6.35 -3.55
CA VAL A 170 17.13 6.13 -2.22
C VAL A 170 16.78 4.76 -1.63
N ILE A 171 15.87 4.02 -2.28
CA ILE A 171 15.46 2.67 -1.88
C ILE A 171 16.59 1.68 -2.13
N VAL A 172 16.97 0.94 -1.08
CA VAL A 172 18.08 -0.03 -1.14
C VAL A 172 17.62 -1.33 -1.78
N ASP A 173 16.44 -1.84 -1.41
CA ASP A 173 15.86 -3.05 -1.97
C ASP A 173 15.49 -2.88 -3.46
N ASP A 174 16.07 -3.75 -4.29
CA ASP A 174 15.92 -3.68 -5.74
C ASP A 174 14.49 -3.93 -6.21
N ASN A 175 13.75 -4.83 -5.54
CA ASN A 175 12.37 -5.17 -5.92
C ASN A 175 11.42 -4.02 -5.60
N ILE A 176 11.54 -3.43 -4.41
CA ILE A 176 10.76 -2.26 -3.98
C ILE A 176 11.11 -1.07 -4.86
N ARG A 177 12.39 -0.84 -5.16
CA ARG A 177 12.83 0.24 -6.05
C ARG A 177 12.24 0.11 -7.44
N LEU A 178 12.26 -1.09 -8.03
CA LEU A 178 11.66 -1.35 -9.33
C LEU A 178 10.14 -1.15 -9.31
N ALA A 179 9.46 -1.63 -8.28
CA ALA A 179 8.02 -1.43 -8.12
C ALA A 179 7.66 0.06 -7.97
N CYS A 180 8.48 0.83 -7.25
CA CYS A 180 8.33 2.27 -7.08
C CYS A 180 8.44 3.01 -8.43
N GLN A 181 9.43 2.67 -9.27
CA GLN A 181 9.64 3.32 -10.57
C GLN A 181 8.58 2.98 -11.62
N LYS A 182 7.95 1.80 -11.52
CA LYS A 182 6.93 1.34 -12.48
C LYS A 182 5.60 2.08 -12.39
N GLN A 183 5.37 2.90 -11.37
CA GLN A 183 4.09 3.58 -11.14
C GLN A 183 3.80 4.76 -12.10
N LYS A 184 4.54 4.88 -13.21
CA LYS A 184 4.43 5.97 -14.19
C LYS A 184 3.52 5.65 -15.39
N SER A 185 2.66 4.64 -15.32
CA SER A 185 1.79 4.24 -16.44
C SER A 185 0.34 4.65 -16.27
#